data_AF-A0AAN5IEF1-F1
#
_entry.id   AF-A0AAN5IEF1-F1
#
_cell.length_a   1.000
_cell.length_b   1.000
_cell.length_c   1.000
_cell.angle_alpha   90.00
_cell.angle_beta   90.00
_cell.angle_gamma   90.00
#
_symmetry.space_group_name_H-M   'P 1'
#
loop_
_entity.id
_entity.type
_entity.pdbx_description
1 polymer ?
#
loop_
_entity_poly.entity_id
_entity_poly.type
_entity_poly.pdbx_seq_one_letter_code
_entity_poly.pdbx_strand_id
1 'polypeptide(L)'
;FSILFVHKSKMSTATRKMHIKFIVQLLLQASVPFVVIVCPALTLVLLLVIEIPLETNLCGYIILAVMMMHGPLTSFMTIALYHPYRK
;
A
#
# COMPACT_ATOMS: atom_id res chain seq x y z
N PHE A 1 -10.85 -11.57 8.02
CA PHE A 1 -10.93 -12.95 8.55
C PHE A 1 -12.36 -13.45 8.80
N SER A 2 -13.28 -12.63 9.33
CA SER A 2 -14.66 -13.06 9.62
C SER A 2 -15.43 -13.64 8.40
N ILE A 3 -15.29 -13.04 7.21
CA ILE A 3 -15.94 -13.51 5.96
C ILE A 3 -15.48 -14.93 5.56
N LEU A 4 -14.19 -15.23 5.68
CA LEU A 4 -13.63 -16.56 5.40
C LEU A 4 -14.11 -17.62 6.37
N PHE A 5 -14.42 -17.23 7.61
CA PHE A 5 -14.93 -18.13 8.63
C PHE A 5 -16.39 -18.51 8.35
N VAL A 6 -17.21 -17.53 7.95
CA VAL A 6 -18.62 -17.74 7.60
C VAL A 6 -18.79 -18.64 6.36
N HIS A 7 -17.90 -18.52 5.36
CA HIS A 7 -17.98 -19.32 4.13
C HIS A 7 -17.20 -20.65 4.16
N LYS A 8 -16.64 -21.04 5.31
CA LYS A 8 -15.75 -22.21 5.42
C LYS A 8 -16.42 -23.53 4.97
N SER A 9 -17.74 -23.69 5.16
CA SER A 9 -18.45 -24.93 4.80
C SER A 9 -18.92 -24.98 3.34
N LYS A 10 -18.94 -23.85 2.61
CA LYS A 10 -19.42 -23.77 1.22
C LYS A 10 -18.32 -23.64 0.18
N MET A 11 -17.05 -23.55 0.61
CA MET A 11 -15.92 -23.23 -0.27
C MET A 11 -14.93 -24.39 -0.34
N SER A 12 -14.51 -24.74 -1.56
CA SER A 12 -13.47 -25.75 -1.77
C SER A 12 -12.15 -25.34 -1.10
N THR A 13 -11.33 -26.32 -0.71
CA THR A 13 -9.99 -26.08 -0.14
C THR A 13 -9.09 -25.28 -1.07
N ALA A 14 -9.23 -25.43 -2.39
CA ALA A 14 -8.48 -24.66 -3.39
C ALA A 14 -8.90 -23.18 -3.39
N THR A 15 -10.21 -22.90 -3.44
CA THR A 15 -10.75 -21.54 -3.44
C THR A 15 -10.42 -20.81 -2.13
N ARG A 16 -10.46 -21.52 -0.99
CA ARG A 16 -10.09 -20.97 0.32
C ARG A 16 -8.62 -20.54 0.36
N LYS A 17 -7.71 -21.32 -0.23
CA LYS A 17 -6.28 -20.93 -0.33
C LYS A 17 -6.09 -19.67 -1.17
N MET A 18 -6.85 -19.51 -2.26
CA MET A 18 -6.80 -18.30 -3.10
C MET A 18 -7.30 -17.07 -2.35
N HIS A 19 -8.45 -17.16 -1.65
CA HIS A 19 -8.96 -16.05 -0.85
C HIS A 19 -8.03 -15.63 0.28
N ILE A 20 -7.37 -16.57 0.96
CA ILE A 20 -6.39 -16.24 2.01
C ILE A 20 -5.22 -15.45 1.40
N LYS A 21 -4.68 -15.90 0.26
CA LYS A 21 -3.60 -15.19 -0.44
C LYS A 21 -4.04 -13.78 -0.85
N PHE A 22 -5.23 -13.65 -1.42
CA PHE A 22 -5.80 -12.36 -1.80
C PHE A 22 -5.93 -11.41 -0.61
N ILE A 23 -6.45 -11.87 0.53
CA ILE A 23 -6.60 -11.02 1.71
C ILE A 23 -5.24 -10.58 2.26
N VAL A 24 -4.25 -11.48 2.33
CA VAL A 24 -2.89 -11.14 2.78
C VAL A 24 -2.28 -10.08 1.86
N GLN A 25 -2.42 -10.26 0.55
CA GLN A 25 -1.91 -9.30 -0.42
C GLN A 25 -2.68 -7.97 -0.38
N LEU A 26 -4.00 -7.97 -0.17
CA LEU A 26 -4.81 -6.77 -0.01
C LEU A 26 -4.40 -5.98 1.24
N LEU A 27 -4.13 -6.66 2.35
CA LEU A 27 -3.62 -6.04 3.57
C LEU A 27 -2.24 -5.40 3.34
N LEU A 28 -1.35 -6.10 2.63
CA LEU A 28 -0.07 -5.55 2.19
C LEU A 28 -0.25 -4.31 1.30
N GLN A 29 -1.12 -4.39 0.29
CA GLN A 29 -1.42 -3.28 -0.61
C GLN A 29 -2.06 -2.11 0.13
N ALA A 30 -2.86 -2.32 1.18
CA ALA A 30 -3.41 -1.23 1.98
C ALA A 30 -2.36 -0.58 2.90
N SER A 31 -1.38 -1.36 3.37
CA SER A 31 -0.32 -0.87 4.27
C SER A 31 0.72 0.01 3.55
N VAL A 32 1.01 -0.27 2.28
CA VAL A 32 2.03 0.47 1.51
C VAL A 32 1.66 1.94 1.28
N PRO A 33 0.44 2.29 0.81
CA PRO A 33 -0.06 3.66 0.74
C PRO A 33 0.01 4.37 2.08
N PHE A 34 -0.29 3.66 3.17
CA PHE A 34 -0.25 4.24 4.50
C PHE A 34 1.17 4.69 4.84
N VAL A 35 2.18 3.85 4.62
CA VAL A 35 3.57 4.21 4.91
C VAL A 35 4.10 5.27 3.93
N VAL A 36 3.81 5.13 2.64
CA VAL A 36 4.34 5.99 1.57
C VAL A 36 3.63 7.35 1.50
N ILE A 37 2.44 7.50 2.06
CA ILE A 37 1.73 8.79 2.13
C ILE A 37 1.81 9.40 3.53
N VAL A 38 1.45 8.64 4.58
CA VAL A 38 1.33 9.20 5.94
C VAL A 38 2.70 9.59 6.50
N CYS A 39 3.73 8.77 6.29
CA CYS A 39 5.06 9.07 6.81
C CYS A 39 5.66 10.32 6.14
N PRO A 40 5.69 10.44 4.80
CA PRO A 40 6.12 11.67 4.12
C PRO A 40 5.28 12.89 4.47
N ALA A 41 3.95 12.76 4.60
CA ALA A 41 3.08 13.87 4.99
C ALA A 41 3.40 14.39 6.41
N LEU A 42 3.63 13.50 7.37
CA LEU A 42 4.05 13.88 8.72
C LEU A 42 5.40 14.61 8.71
N THR A 43 6.35 14.13 7.90
CA THR A 43 7.64 14.83 7.76
C THR A 43 7.49 16.21 7.13
N LEU A 44 6.63 16.38 6.13
CA LEU A 44 6.35 17.70 5.55
C LEU A 44 5.76 18.68 6.56
N VAL A 45 4.81 18.22 7.39
CA VAL A 45 4.24 19.04 8.46
C VAL A 45 5.32 19.43 9.46
N LEU A 46 6.21 18.51 9.83
CA LEU A 46 7.32 18.82 10.75
C LEU A 46 8.30 19.83 10.14
N LEU A 47 8.69 19.66 8.86
CA LEU A 47 9.54 20.61 8.13
C LEU A 47 8.91 22.01 8.11
N LEU A 48 7.60 22.10 7.90
CA LEU A 48 6.85 23.35 7.93
C LEU A 48 6.88 24.00 9.32
N VAL A 49 6.68 23.22 10.39
CA VAL A 49 6.71 23.73 11.78
C VAL A 49 8.09 24.24 12.19
N ILE A 50 9.17 23.64 11.67
CA ILE A 50 10.56 24.05 11.94
C ILE A 50 11.02 25.15 10.96
N GLU A 51 10.13 25.62 10.08
CA GLU A 51 10.42 26.65 9.06
C GLU A 51 11.58 26.29 8.12
N ILE A 52 11.82 24.98 7.90
CA ILE A 52 12.85 24.53 6.96
C ILE A 52 12.27 24.63 5.54
N PRO A 53 12.89 25.45 4.66
CA PRO A 53 12.40 25.62 3.30
C PRO A 53 12.47 24.31 2.51
N LEU A 54 11.34 23.93 1.92
CA LEU A 54 11.21 22.68 1.16
C LEU A 54 11.95 22.72 -0.18
N GLU A 55 11.97 23.88 -0.83
CA GLU A 55 12.49 24.07 -2.19
C GLU A 55 14.01 24.21 -2.25
N THR A 56 14.68 24.48 -1.13
CA THR A 56 16.14 24.64 -1.10
C THR A 56 16.85 23.46 -0.43
N ASN A 57 16.10 22.51 0.11
CA ASN A 57 16.63 21.36 0.83
C ASN A 57 16.47 20.07 0.02
N LEU A 58 17.57 19.34 -0.16
CA LEU A 58 17.61 18.02 -0.79
C LEU A 58 16.58 17.05 -0.17
N CYS A 59 16.39 17.12 1.15
CA CYS A 59 15.40 16.30 1.85
C CYS A 59 13.96 16.56 1.37
N GLY A 60 13.60 17.82 1.07
CA GLY A 60 12.27 18.18 0.58
C GLY A 60 11.97 17.55 -0.78
N TYR A 61 12.94 17.60 -1.70
CA TYR A 61 12.83 16.94 -3.00
C TYR A 61 12.75 15.42 -2.91
N ILE A 62 13.52 14.79 -2.01
CA ILE A 62 13.44 13.34 -1.78
C ILE A 62 12.06 12.94 -1.28
N ILE A 63 11.50 13.68 -0.31
CA ILE A 63 10.17 13.43 0.24
C ILE A 63 9.10 13.57 -0.86
N LEU A 64 9.19 14.62 -1.68
CA LEU A 64 8.27 14.85 -2.80
C LEU A 64 8.35 13.72 -3.84
N ALA A 65 9.57 13.29 -4.20
CA ALA A 65 9.78 12.18 -5.14
C ALA A 65 9.17 10.87 -4.62
N VAL A 66 9.34 10.56 -3.33
CA VAL A 66 8.72 9.38 -2.70
C VAL A 66 7.20 9.44 -2.76
N MET A 67 6.59 10.61 -2.51
CA MET A 67 5.13 10.77 -2.64
C MET A 67 4.66 10.58 -4.09
N MET A 68 5.39 11.09 -5.08
CA MET A 68 5.04 10.90 -6.49
C MET A 68 5.11 9.45 -6.94
N MET A 69 6.02 8.66 -6.37
CA MET A 69 6.17 7.24 -6.66
C MET A 69 5.02 6.37 -6.15
N HIS A 70 4.13 6.89 -5.30
CA HIS A 70 2.99 6.16 -4.76
C HIS A 70 2.05 5.60 -5.85
N GLY A 71 1.72 6.41 -6.87
CA GLY A 71 0.81 6.02 -7.95
C GLY A 71 1.32 4.84 -8.79
N PRO A 72 2.55 4.92 -9.33
CA PRO A 72 3.20 3.81 -10.02
C PRO A 72 3.33 2.56 -9.15
N LEU A 73 3.73 2.70 -7.88
CA LEU A 73 3.90 1.57 -6.97
C LEU A 73 2.57 0.85 -6.70
N THR A 74 1.50 1.60 -6.42
CA THR A 74 0.16 1.06 -6.21
C THR A 74 -0.36 0.31 -7.44
N SER A 75 -0.09 0.86 -8.63
CA SER A 75 -0.47 0.24 -9.90
C SER A 75 0.27 -1.08 -10.12
N PHE A 76 1.58 -1.10 -9.87
CA PHE A 76 2.39 -2.33 -9.98
C PHE A 76 1.93 -3.40 -8.99
N MET A 77 1.66 -3.02 -7.74
CA MET A 77 1.12 -3.94 -6.73
C MET A 77 -0.23 -4.52 -7.15
N THR A 78 -1.13 -3.70 -7.72
CA THR A 78 -2.44 -4.16 -8.21
C THR A 78 -2.29 -5.18 -9.33
N ILE A 79 -1.41 -4.93 -10.30
CA ILE A 79 -1.15 -5.85 -11.42
C ILE A 79 -0.53 -7.16 -10.92
N ALA A 80 0.41 -7.08 -9.98
CA ALA A 80 1.02 -8.24 -9.34
C ALA A 80 -0.02 -9.07 -8.56
N LEU A 81 -0.97 -8.42 -7.88
CA LEU A 81 -2.10 -9.06 -7.20
C LEU A 81 -3.06 -9.77 -8.15
N TYR A 82 -3.27 -9.21 -9.34
CA TYR A 82 -4.18 -9.76 -10.33
C TYR A 82 -3.56 -10.91 -11.14
N HIS A 83 -2.23 -11.00 -11.21
CA HIS A 83 -1.52 -12.08 -11.90
C HIS A 83 -1.95 -13.50 -11.47
N PRO A 84 -2.02 -13.86 -10.17
CA PRO A 84 -2.48 -15.19 -9.75
C PRO A 84 -3.95 -15.49 -10.05
N TYR A 85 -4.77 -14.48 -10.40
CA TYR A 85 -6.18 -14.64 -10.76
C TYR A 85 -6.42 -14.71 -12.28
N ARG A 86 -5.36 -14.58 -13.10
CA ARG A 86 -5.43 -14.69 -14.57
C ARG A 86 -5.24 -16.12 -15.10
N LYS A 87 -5.01 -17.09 -14.22
CA LYS A 87 -4.91 -18.52 -14.54
C LYS A 87 -5.94 -19.29 -13.74
#